data_AF-A0A673XU31-F1
#
_entry.id   AF-A0A673XU31-F1
#
_cell.length_a   1.000
_cell.length_b   1.000
_cell.length_c   1.000
_cell.angle_alpha   90.00
_cell.angle_beta   90.00
_cell.angle_gamma   90.00
#
_symmetry.space_group_name_H-M   'P 1'
#
loop_
_entity.id
_entity.type
_entity.pdbx_description
1 polymer ?
#
loop_
_entity_poly.entity_id
_entity_poly.type
_entity_poly.pdbx_seq_one_letter_code
_entity_poly.pdbx_strand_id
1 'polypeptide(L)'
;LSTLKGQQWRRWKDSDIALIKLSQPATLNSYVSSVALPTKCGTAGTMCQVSGWGAFVYPDTLQYVEVPLLTGNTCLEAYFFQMTENMICAGFMEGGKDSCQVTDRIDLYW
;
A
#
# COMPACT_ATOMS: atom_id res chain seq x y z
N LEU A 1 12.52 22.28 -9.92
CA LEU A 1 13.52 23.05 -9.15
C LEU A 1 12.81 23.90 -8.12
N SER A 2 12.92 23.52 -6.84
CA SER A 2 12.71 24.39 -5.67
C SER A 2 13.36 23.72 -4.46
N THR A 3 14.58 24.13 -4.15
CA THR A 3 15.28 23.79 -2.91
C THR A 3 14.85 24.72 -1.80
N LEU A 4 14.34 24.17 -0.70
CA LEU A 4 14.38 24.80 0.62
C LEU A 4 15.30 23.97 1.52
N LYS A 5 16.18 24.71 2.20
CA LYS A 5 17.34 24.24 2.96
C LYS A 5 16.97 23.35 4.15
N GLY A 6 17.84 22.36 4.37
CA GLY A 6 18.25 21.76 5.63
C GLY A 6 17.41 22.01 6.88
N GLN A 7 16.50 21.08 7.17
CA GLN A 7 16.12 20.62 8.52
C GLN A 7 15.69 19.15 8.40
N GLN A 8 16.50 18.24 8.96
CA GLN A 8 16.22 16.84 9.31
C GLN A 8 14.99 16.18 8.66
N TRP A 9 15.21 15.28 7.69
CA TRP A 9 14.23 14.49 6.93
C TRP A 9 13.03 14.00 7.76
N ARG A 10 11.95 14.77 7.76
CA ARG A 10 10.75 14.49 8.54
C ARG A 10 9.99 13.29 7.95
N ARG A 11 9.71 12.28 8.80
CA ARG A 11 8.94 11.04 8.53
C ARG A 11 7.42 11.31 8.50
N TRP A 12 6.94 12.21 7.65
CA TRP A 12 5.56 12.73 7.75
C TRP A 12 4.43 11.74 7.47
N LYS A 13 4.74 10.54 6.95
CA LYS A 13 3.75 9.48 6.68
C LYS A 13 3.87 8.27 7.61
N ASP A 14 4.62 8.41 8.70
CA ASP A 14 4.67 7.37 9.73
C ASP A 14 3.31 7.27 10.43
N SER A 15 2.82 6.04 10.63
CA SER A 15 1.48 5.78 11.19
C SER A 15 0.33 6.45 10.41
N ASP A 16 0.38 6.40 9.07
CA ASP A 16 -0.68 6.89 8.18
C ASP A 16 -1.92 5.96 8.20
N ILE A 17 -2.69 6.02 9.28
CA ILE A 17 -3.89 5.21 9.51
C ILE A 17 -5.05 6.06 10.06
N ALA A 18 -6.26 5.80 9.61
CA ALA A 18 -7.48 6.45 10.08
C ALA A 18 -8.67 5.49 10.12
N LEU A 19 -9.65 5.75 10.99
CA LEU A 19 -10.92 5.03 11.06
C LEU A 19 -12.08 5.94 10.67
N ILE A 20 -12.98 5.42 9.84
CA ILE A 20 -14.21 6.10 9.44
C ILE A 20 -15.39 5.29 9.98
N LYS A 21 -16.25 5.94 10.76
CA LYS A 21 -17.50 5.34 11.25
C LYS A 21 -18.65 5.77 10.34
N LEU A 22 -19.30 4.79 9.71
CA LEU A 22 -20.50 5.04 8.92
C LEU A 22 -21.64 5.55 9.81
N SER A 23 -22.45 6.49 9.31
CA SER A 23 -23.63 6.99 10.01
C SER A 23 -24.71 5.91 10.18
N GLN A 24 -24.73 4.94 9.27
CA GLN A 24 -25.54 3.72 9.35
C GLN A 24 -24.67 2.49 9.01
N PRO A 25 -24.88 1.34 9.66
CA PRO A 25 -24.13 0.13 9.34
C PRO A 25 -24.33 -0.33 7.89
N ALA A 26 -23.24 -0.78 7.25
CA ALA A 26 -23.34 -1.40 5.93
C ALA A 26 -24.09 -2.74 6.01
N THR A 27 -24.90 -3.05 5.00
CA THR A 27 -25.56 -4.35 4.89
C THR A 27 -24.66 -5.33 4.16
N LEU A 28 -24.16 -6.35 4.88
CA LEU A 28 -23.30 -7.38 4.31
C LEU A 28 -24.08 -8.29 3.35
N ASN A 29 -23.44 -8.66 2.24
CA ASN A 29 -24.01 -9.53 1.20
C ASN A 29 -22.88 -10.11 0.31
N SER A 30 -23.23 -10.71 -0.83
CA SER A 30 -22.25 -11.31 -1.76
C SER A 30 -21.26 -10.32 -2.39
N TYR A 31 -21.54 -9.01 -2.33
CA TYR A 31 -20.72 -7.93 -2.88
C TYR A 31 -20.11 -7.04 -1.78
N VAL A 32 -20.53 -7.19 -0.53
CA VAL A 32 -20.09 -6.35 0.59
C VAL A 32 -19.70 -7.23 1.77
N SER A 33 -18.41 -7.29 2.07
CA SER A 33 -17.83 -8.07 3.17
C SER A 33 -16.71 -7.32 3.88
N SER A 34 -16.49 -7.63 5.15
CA SER A 34 -15.35 -7.15 5.92
C SER A 34 -14.06 -7.89 5.57
N VAL A 35 -12.93 -7.18 5.60
CA VAL A 35 -11.59 -7.80 5.62
C VAL A 35 -11.16 -8.10 7.06
N ALA A 36 -10.44 -9.21 7.27
CA ALA A 36 -9.80 -9.51 8.55
C ALA A 36 -8.56 -8.63 8.77
N LEU A 37 -8.40 -8.10 9.98
CA LEU A 37 -7.19 -7.39 10.35
C LEU A 37 -6.05 -8.39 10.61
N PRO A 38 -4.84 -8.16 10.06
CA PRO A 38 -3.70 -9.03 10.30
C PRO A 38 -3.25 -8.95 11.77
N THR A 39 -2.93 -10.09 12.37
CA THR A 39 -2.38 -10.17 13.74
C THR A 39 -0.86 -10.26 13.76
N LYS A 40 -0.24 -10.45 12.59
CA LYS A 40 1.21 -10.54 12.40
C LYS A 40 1.59 -9.96 11.03
N CYS A 41 2.83 -9.52 10.91
CA CYS A 41 3.38 -9.12 9.61
C CYS A 41 3.47 -10.33 8.67
N GLY A 42 3.27 -10.09 7.38
CA GLY A 42 3.49 -11.10 6.35
C GLY A 42 4.98 -11.46 6.19
N THR A 43 5.24 -12.63 5.66
CA THR A 43 6.61 -13.10 5.37
C THR A 43 7.10 -12.57 4.03
N ALA A 44 8.39 -12.24 3.91
CA ALA A 44 8.96 -11.87 2.62
C ALA A 44 8.72 -12.96 1.56
N GLY A 45 8.43 -12.56 0.33
CA GLY A 45 8.04 -13.45 -0.77
C GLY A 45 6.56 -13.86 -0.78
N THR A 46 5.78 -13.52 0.25
CA THR A 46 4.31 -13.71 0.21
C THR A 46 3.74 -12.84 -0.89
N MET A 47 2.94 -13.43 -1.78
CA MET A 47 2.23 -12.66 -2.81
C MET A 47 1.07 -11.91 -2.17
N CYS A 48 1.06 -10.59 -2.32
CA CYS A 48 -0.03 -9.70 -1.97
C CYS A 48 -0.81 -9.30 -3.22
N GLN A 49 -2.11 -9.08 -3.04
CA GLN A 49 -2.94 -8.46 -4.07
C GLN A 49 -3.15 -6.98 -3.74
N VAL A 50 -2.95 -6.13 -4.73
CA VAL A 50 -3.33 -4.71 -4.70
C VAL A 50 -4.43 -4.50 -5.74
N SER A 51 -5.52 -3.85 -5.35
CA SER A 51 -6.67 -3.62 -6.24
C SER A 51 -7.09 -2.15 -6.28
N GLY A 52 -7.71 -1.73 -7.36
CA GLY A 52 -8.33 -0.40 -7.48
C GLY A 52 -8.74 -0.03 -8.90
N TRP A 53 -9.07 1.26 -9.07
CA TRP A 53 -9.55 1.85 -10.32
C TRP A 53 -8.65 2.99 -10.84
N GLY A 54 -7.43 3.16 -10.34
CA GLY A 54 -6.53 4.27 -10.68
C GLY A 54 -5.45 3.89 -11.69
N ALA A 55 -5.09 4.81 -12.61
CA ALA A 55 -3.72 5.12 -13.06
C ALA A 55 -3.67 5.90 -14.38
N PHE A 56 -4.42 5.47 -15.41
CA PHE A 56 -4.28 6.08 -16.75
C PHE A 56 -5.59 6.30 -17.51
N VAL A 57 -6.68 5.57 -17.20
CA VAL A 57 -7.92 5.65 -18.01
C VAL A 57 -9.23 5.52 -17.21
N TYR A 58 -9.20 5.55 -15.87
CA TYR A 58 -10.40 5.30 -15.03
C TYR A 58 -11.19 4.08 -15.52
N PRO A 59 -10.61 2.87 -15.44
CA PRO A 59 -11.29 1.66 -15.90
C PRO A 59 -12.67 1.52 -15.25
N ASP A 60 -13.68 1.12 -16.04
CA ASP A 60 -15.02 0.84 -15.52
C ASP A 60 -15.06 -0.41 -14.61
N THR A 61 -14.07 -1.28 -14.75
CA THR A 61 -13.92 -2.52 -14.00
C THR A 61 -12.76 -2.46 -13.01
N LEU A 62 -12.94 -3.01 -11.82
CA LEU A 62 -11.88 -3.14 -10.81
C LEU A 62 -10.66 -3.85 -11.41
N GLN A 63 -9.49 -3.26 -11.26
CA GLN A 63 -8.21 -3.85 -11.66
C GLN A 63 -7.48 -4.38 -10.42
N TYR A 64 -6.56 -5.33 -10.64
CA TYR A 64 -5.67 -5.80 -9.58
C TYR A 64 -4.29 -6.17 -10.13
N VAL A 65 -3.30 -6.16 -9.25
CA VAL A 65 -1.95 -6.66 -9.51
C VAL A 65 -1.48 -7.49 -8.33
N GLU A 66 -0.69 -8.53 -8.62
CA GLU A 66 -0.03 -9.34 -7.60
C GLU A 66 1.43 -8.91 -7.47
N VAL A 67 1.86 -8.66 -6.23
CA VAL A 67 3.20 -8.19 -5.90
C VAL A 67 3.75 -8.93 -4.67
N PRO A 68 5.03 -9.31 -4.64
CA PRO A 68 5.60 -9.99 -3.47
C PRO A 68 5.92 -8.99 -2.35
N LEU A 69 5.73 -9.39 -1.10
CA LEU A 69 6.31 -8.70 0.05
C LEU A 69 7.84 -8.75 -0.03
N LEU A 70 8.48 -7.61 0.19
CA LEU A 70 9.92 -7.51 0.25
C LEU A 70 10.42 -7.50 1.71
N THR A 71 11.71 -7.78 1.89
CA THR A 71 12.31 -7.67 3.22
C THR A 71 12.44 -6.20 3.62
N GLY A 72 12.37 -5.90 4.92
CA GLY A 72 12.58 -4.55 5.44
C GLY A 72 13.92 -3.95 5.01
N ASN A 73 14.99 -4.76 4.94
CA ASN A 73 16.30 -4.30 4.46
C ASN A 73 16.27 -3.89 2.99
N THR A 74 15.67 -4.72 2.13
CA THR A 74 15.48 -4.38 0.71
C THR A 74 14.73 -3.07 0.57
N CYS A 75 13.66 -2.87 1.34
CA CYS A 75 12.90 -1.63 1.34
C CYS A 75 13.74 -0.44 1.83
N LEU A 76 14.46 -0.61 2.95
CA LEU A 76 15.31 0.44 3.51
C LEU A 76 16.37 0.92 2.52
N GLU A 77 17.01 0.00 1.80
CA GLU A 77 17.99 0.35 0.77
C GLU A 77 17.34 1.09 -0.41
N ALA A 78 16.19 0.60 -0.90
CA ALA A 78 15.45 1.21 -2.01
C ALA A 78 14.96 2.64 -1.69
N TYR A 79 14.62 2.92 -0.43
CA TYR A 79 14.11 4.20 0.03
C TYR A 79 15.12 5.03 0.84
N PHE A 80 16.43 4.84 0.62
CA PHE A 80 17.51 5.63 1.24
C PHE A 80 17.40 5.74 2.77
N PHE A 81 17.04 4.65 3.44
CA PHE A 81 16.85 4.54 4.89
C PHE A 81 15.79 5.49 5.49
N GLN A 82 14.82 5.90 4.67
CA GLN A 82 13.74 6.81 5.09
C GLN A 82 12.46 6.10 5.56
N MET A 83 12.51 4.78 5.79
CA MET A 83 11.37 4.00 6.29
C MET A 83 11.37 3.86 7.82
N THR A 84 10.18 3.63 8.37
CA THR A 84 9.96 3.29 9.78
C THR A 84 9.54 1.82 9.92
N GLU A 85 9.56 1.30 11.14
CA GLU A 85 9.09 -0.06 11.44
C GLU A 85 7.58 -0.24 11.22
N ASN A 86 6.83 0.87 11.09
CA ASN A 86 5.39 0.86 10.81
C ASN A 86 5.07 0.78 9.31
N MET A 87 6.08 0.59 8.44
CA MET A 87 5.93 0.54 6.99
C MET A 87 6.37 -0.82 6.45
N ILE A 88 5.67 -1.28 5.41
CA ILE A 88 6.04 -2.45 4.61
C ILE A 88 6.20 -2.03 3.14
N CYS A 89 6.94 -2.80 2.35
CA CYS A 89 6.97 -2.61 0.91
C CYS A 89 6.72 -3.92 0.17
N ALA A 90 6.07 -3.81 -0.98
CA ALA A 90 5.73 -4.92 -1.85
C ALA A 90 5.95 -4.49 -3.29
N GLY A 91 6.49 -5.38 -4.12
CA GLY A 91 6.80 -5.07 -5.52
C GLY A 91 7.99 -5.83 -6.07
N PHE A 92 8.31 -5.55 -7.32
CA PHE A 92 9.47 -6.11 -8.02
C PHE A 92 10.55 -5.03 -8.13
N MET A 93 11.80 -5.36 -7.79
CA MET A 93 12.91 -4.39 -7.84
C MET A 93 13.23 -3.95 -9.27
N GLU A 94 12.91 -4.79 -10.24
CA GLU A 94 13.02 -4.52 -11.67
C GLU A 94 11.93 -3.56 -12.19
N GLY A 95 10.90 -3.30 -11.38
CA GLY A 95 9.74 -2.49 -11.76
C GLY A 95 8.78 -3.21 -12.71
N GLY A 96 7.99 -2.44 -13.47
CA GLY A 96 7.09 -2.93 -14.52
C GLY A 96 5.69 -3.36 -14.05
N LYS A 97 5.56 -3.85 -12.81
CA LYS A 97 4.27 -4.09 -12.12
C LYS A 97 4.25 -3.32 -10.81
N ASP A 98 3.36 -2.35 -10.67
CA ASP A 98 3.26 -1.52 -9.46
C ASP A 98 1.81 -1.18 -9.13
N SER A 99 1.56 -0.97 -7.84
CA SER A 99 0.33 -0.42 -7.26
C SER A 99 -0.16 0.86 -7.97
N CYS A 100 0.77 1.73 -8.37
CA CYS A 100 0.50 2.96 -9.12
C CYS A 100 -0.21 2.73 -10.46
N GLN A 101 -0.29 1.50 -10.96
CA GLN A 101 -0.98 1.13 -12.20
C GLN A 101 -2.44 0.75 -11.99
N VAL A 102 -2.84 0.46 -10.75
CA VAL A 102 -4.19 0.00 -10.42
C VAL A 102 -4.90 0.89 -9.40
N THR A 103 -4.19 1.70 -8.62
CA THR A 103 -4.81 2.54 -7.60
C THR A 103 -3.97 3.74 -7.18
N ASP A 104 -4.66 4.80 -6.72
CA ASP A 104 -4.04 5.91 -5.98
C ASP A 104 -4.03 5.67 -4.45
N ARG A 105 -4.72 4.62 -3.98
CA ARG A 105 -4.77 4.19 -2.57
C ARG A 105 -4.63 2.67 -2.44
N ILE A 106 -3.65 2.23 -1.67
CA ILE A 106 -3.26 0.83 -1.60
C ILE A 106 -4.10 0.09 -0.55
N ASP A 107 -4.96 -0.81 -1.00
CA ASP A 107 -5.49 -1.89 -0.17
C ASP A 107 -4.66 -3.15 -0.45
N LEU A 108 -3.85 -3.57 0.52
CA LEU A 108 -3.05 -4.80 0.45
C LEU A 108 -3.77 -5.91 1.19
N TYR A 109 -4.01 -7.00 0.49
CA TYR A 109 -4.53 -8.24 1.07
C TYR A 109 -3.50 -9.36 0.88
N TRP A 110 -3.37 -10.23 1.89
CA TRP A 110 -2.51 -11.43 1.90
C TRP A 110 -3.10 -12.53 2.77
#